data_AF-A0A962N894-F1
#
_entry.id   AF-A0A962N894-F1
#
_cell.length_a   1.000
_cell.length_b   1.000
_cell.length_c   1.000
_cell.angle_alpha   90.00
_cell.angle_beta   90.00
_cell.angle_gamma   90.00
#
_symmetry.space_group_name_H-M   'P 1'
#
loop_
_entity.id
_entity.type
_entity.pdbx_description
1 polymer ?
#
loop_
_entity_poly.entity_id
_entity_poly.type
_entity_poly.pdbx_seq_one_letter_code
_entity_poly.pdbx_strand_id
1 'polypeptide(L)'
;GEFGNDPPEDFPLIYAIKSIGDDLYVGGYFRNVTDQQGTVNTSYLARWNVTTGQWSPVGNDGEGVSQFVSSMVAVGTDLYVGGSFAEVNLGSSPVTAHGVARWDGSQWHSLTDSTGEGTSGVYSLASDGDFLYVGGRFTAVAGVNLPALRVARWRLDGGGWEAMSGGIGNPSPFGNVDFVFSLAAVGDWIYAAGRFDGVENDSVSVNNIARRHRDGGSWRSVGSGVEPSFSAGGIGNLLAVGEDLYASGQFWLAGNRSSFNIASYATRGELDLTITGNGGGRVSSDPSGLNCTDSCSARFEWDQPIVLTAQPFASSQFVGWSGDCSGTGSCVVDFDRARFVGAEFASQSDLFADDFE
;
A
#
# COMPACT_ATOMS: atom_id res chain seq x y z
N GLY A 1 -9.47 7.61 -21.42
CA GLY A 1 -9.22 8.95 -21.97
C GLY A 1 -7.85 9.36 -21.52
N GLU A 2 -6.98 9.73 -22.46
CA GLU A 2 -5.58 10.06 -22.21
C GLU A 2 -5.43 11.26 -21.27
N PHE A 3 -4.79 11.08 -20.11
CA PHE A 3 -4.25 12.18 -19.29
C PHE A 3 -2.92 12.69 -19.88
N GLY A 4 -2.86 12.82 -21.22
CA GLY A 4 -1.67 13.23 -21.97
C GLY A 4 -1.67 14.70 -22.38
N ASN A 5 -2.75 15.44 -22.09
CA ASN A 5 -2.80 16.88 -22.29
C ASN A 5 -2.92 17.52 -20.91
N ASP A 6 -1.99 18.42 -20.58
CA ASP A 6 -2.16 19.33 -19.44
C ASP A 6 -3.60 19.87 -19.46
N PRO A 7 -4.33 19.88 -18.33
CA PRO A 7 -5.60 20.57 -18.27
C PRO A 7 -5.36 22.03 -18.74
N PRO A 8 -6.25 22.62 -19.54
CA PRO A 8 -6.17 24.03 -19.87
C PRO A 8 -5.95 24.83 -18.59
N GLU A 9 -5.12 25.88 -18.61
CA GLU A 9 -4.77 26.70 -17.43
C GLU A 9 -5.99 27.26 -16.66
N ASP A 10 -7.19 27.13 -17.24
CA ASP A 10 -8.49 27.54 -16.70
C ASP A 10 -9.16 26.54 -15.74
N PHE A 11 -8.60 25.33 -15.52
CA PHE A 11 -9.20 24.34 -14.60
C PHE A 11 -8.29 24.04 -13.40
N PRO A 12 -8.39 24.80 -12.30
CA PRO A 12 -7.63 24.50 -11.10
C PRO A 12 -8.09 23.17 -10.51
N LEU A 13 -7.14 22.28 -10.22
CA LEU A 13 -7.40 20.95 -9.66
C LEU A 13 -6.64 20.79 -8.34
N ILE A 14 -7.33 20.32 -7.30
CA ILE A 14 -6.70 19.92 -6.04
C ILE A 14 -6.47 18.42 -6.09
N TYR A 15 -5.22 17.99 -5.91
CA TYR A 15 -4.86 16.58 -5.94
C TYR A 15 -4.56 16.04 -4.54
N ALA A 16 -4.02 16.87 -3.65
CA ALA A 16 -3.62 16.45 -2.32
C ALA A 16 -3.98 17.49 -1.26
N ILE A 17 -4.38 17.00 -0.10
CA ILE A 17 -4.61 17.80 1.10
C ILE A 17 -3.98 17.04 2.27
N LYS A 18 -3.22 17.75 3.12
CA LYS A 18 -2.59 17.15 4.30
C LYS A 18 -2.58 18.11 5.48
N SER A 19 -2.97 17.62 6.65
CA SER A 19 -2.89 18.39 7.91
C SER A 19 -1.60 18.11 8.67
N ILE A 20 -1.02 19.16 9.27
CA ILE A 20 0.08 19.11 10.24
C ILE A 20 -0.17 20.19 11.29
N GLY A 21 -0.43 19.80 12.54
CA GLY A 21 -0.83 20.76 13.58
C GLY A 21 -2.08 21.56 13.19
N ASP A 22 -2.02 22.88 13.32
CA ASP A 22 -3.08 23.82 12.96
C ASP A 22 -3.07 24.20 11.47
N ASP A 23 -2.27 23.54 10.65
CA ASP A 23 -2.12 23.87 9.24
C ASP A 23 -2.69 22.79 8.34
N LEU A 24 -3.38 23.24 7.30
CA LEU A 24 -3.81 22.43 6.17
C LEU A 24 -2.98 22.81 4.94
N TYR A 25 -2.18 21.88 4.45
CA TYR A 25 -1.45 22.00 3.21
C TYR A 25 -2.32 21.48 2.07
N VAL A 26 -2.37 22.23 0.97
CA VAL A 26 -3.18 21.93 -0.21
C VAL A 26 -2.28 22.00 -1.43
N GLY A 27 -2.19 20.89 -2.17
CA GLY A 27 -1.35 20.74 -3.35
C GLY A 27 -2.17 20.37 -4.58
N GLY A 28 -1.78 20.88 -5.75
CA GLY A 28 -2.54 20.66 -6.97
C GLY A 28 -2.04 21.44 -8.18
N TYR A 29 -2.89 21.56 -9.20
CA TYR A 29 -2.68 22.41 -10.36
C TYR A 29 -3.40 23.75 -10.14
N PHE A 30 -2.80 24.68 -9.40
CA PHE A 30 -3.32 26.04 -9.16
C PHE A 30 -2.18 27.02 -8.85
N ARG A 31 -2.44 28.33 -8.99
CA ARG A 31 -1.41 29.38 -8.78
C ARG A 31 -1.84 30.49 -7.81
N ASN A 32 -3.04 30.41 -7.26
CA ASN A 32 -3.52 31.33 -6.24
C ASN A 32 -4.62 30.69 -5.41
N VAL A 33 -4.85 31.27 -4.24
CA VAL A 33 -5.93 30.95 -3.30
C VAL A 33 -6.52 32.26 -2.79
N THR A 34 -7.75 32.23 -2.30
CA THR A 34 -8.44 33.44 -1.82
C THR A 34 -9.10 33.16 -0.48
N ASP A 35 -8.96 34.11 0.44
CA ASP A 35 -9.66 34.17 1.72
C ASP A 35 -10.38 35.52 1.90
N GLN A 36 -10.76 35.85 3.14
CA GLN A 36 -11.43 37.09 3.47
C GLN A 36 -10.52 38.32 3.36
N GLN A 37 -9.20 38.12 3.37
CA GLN A 37 -8.18 39.16 3.35
C GLN A 37 -7.71 39.45 1.91
N GLY A 38 -7.91 38.50 0.99
CA GLY A 38 -7.75 38.70 -0.45
C GLY A 38 -7.17 37.50 -1.16
N THR A 39 -6.61 37.75 -2.35
CA THR A 39 -5.93 36.72 -3.15
C THR A 39 -4.47 36.62 -2.73
N VAL A 40 -4.03 35.40 -2.46
CA VAL A 40 -2.65 35.02 -2.17
C VAL A 40 -2.11 34.24 -3.36
N ASN A 41 -1.03 34.75 -3.97
CA ASN A 41 -0.32 34.02 -5.03
C ASN A 41 0.49 32.88 -4.41
N THR A 42 0.52 31.76 -5.12
CA THR A 42 1.27 30.58 -4.69
C THR A 42 1.71 29.74 -5.90
N SER A 43 2.65 28.83 -5.70
CA SER A 43 3.14 27.93 -6.74
C SER A 43 2.71 26.51 -6.43
N TYR A 44 1.47 26.17 -6.81
CA TYR A 44 0.91 24.81 -6.77
C TYR A 44 0.77 24.14 -5.39
N LEU A 45 1.13 24.86 -4.32
CA LEU A 45 1.09 24.40 -2.93
C LEU A 45 0.80 25.57 -1.99
N ALA A 46 -0.30 25.50 -1.23
CA ALA A 46 -0.68 26.53 -0.27
C ALA A 46 -0.86 25.95 1.13
N ARG A 47 -0.73 26.81 2.14
CA ARG A 47 -0.95 26.51 3.55
C ARG A 47 -2.10 27.36 4.08
N TRP A 48 -3.11 26.71 4.62
CA TRP A 48 -4.20 27.34 5.35
C TRP A 48 -3.99 27.15 6.84
N ASN A 49 -3.91 28.24 7.59
CA ASN A 49 -3.91 28.16 9.04
C ASN A 49 -5.36 28.11 9.55
N VAL A 50 -5.75 27.00 10.19
CA VAL A 50 -7.13 26.78 10.63
C VAL A 50 -7.53 27.69 11.79
N THR A 51 -6.55 28.22 12.53
CA THR A 51 -6.76 29.08 13.69
C THR A 51 -6.98 30.54 13.28
N THR A 52 -6.18 31.06 12.35
CA THR A 52 -6.32 32.45 11.87
C THR A 52 -7.29 32.58 10.71
N GLY A 53 -7.57 31.48 10.00
CA GLY A 53 -8.41 31.48 8.80
C GLY A 53 -7.76 32.22 7.63
N GLN A 54 -6.45 32.04 7.45
CA GLN A 54 -5.65 32.75 6.45
C GLN A 54 -4.85 31.78 5.58
N TRP A 55 -4.81 32.08 4.28
CA TRP A 55 -3.89 31.44 3.35
C TRP A 55 -2.51 32.07 3.41
N SER A 56 -1.51 31.22 3.22
CA SER A 56 -0.12 31.62 3.00
C SER A 56 0.52 30.66 1.98
N PRO A 57 1.52 31.13 1.22
CA PRO A 57 2.38 30.23 0.47
C PRO A 57 3.18 29.35 1.44
N VAL A 58 3.64 28.19 0.97
CA VAL A 58 4.63 27.38 1.69
C VAL A 58 6.01 27.88 1.28
N GLY A 59 6.90 28.21 2.22
CA GLY A 59 8.18 28.88 1.95
C GLY A 59 8.21 30.32 2.48
N ASN A 60 9.41 30.87 2.70
CA ASN A 60 9.58 32.16 3.38
C ASN A 60 9.24 33.39 2.49
N ASP A 61 9.17 33.21 1.17
CA ASP A 61 9.02 34.31 0.19
C ASP A 61 8.00 34.03 -0.94
N GLY A 62 7.02 33.13 -0.73
CA GLY A 62 6.03 32.79 -1.77
C GLY A 62 6.23 31.47 -2.50
N GLU A 63 7.04 30.56 -1.94
CA GLU A 63 7.80 29.64 -2.78
C GLU A 63 7.42 28.17 -2.64
N GLY A 64 6.40 27.78 -3.39
CA GLY A 64 6.04 26.38 -3.58
C GLY A 64 6.98 25.65 -4.54
N VAL A 65 6.40 25.00 -5.54
CA VAL A 65 7.07 24.07 -6.47
C VAL A 65 6.91 24.51 -7.93
N SER A 66 7.79 24.10 -8.86
CA SER A 66 7.76 24.57 -10.26
C SER A 66 6.59 24.06 -11.11
N GLN A 67 5.93 22.97 -10.68
CA GLN A 67 4.73 22.40 -11.32
C GLN A 67 3.81 21.78 -10.26
N PHE A 68 2.80 21.00 -10.66
CA PHE A 68 1.78 20.50 -9.73
C PHE A 68 2.28 19.46 -8.73
N VAL A 69 1.69 19.52 -7.53
CA VAL A 69 1.78 18.51 -6.47
C VAL A 69 0.64 17.51 -6.64
N SER A 70 0.95 16.22 -6.66
CA SER A 70 -0.03 15.12 -6.78
C SER A 70 -0.28 14.41 -5.46
N SER A 71 0.70 14.40 -4.54
CA SER A 71 0.62 13.65 -3.29
C SER A 71 1.39 14.33 -2.16
N MET A 72 0.93 14.13 -0.93
CA MET A 72 1.56 14.69 0.27
C MET A 72 1.47 13.71 1.45
N VAL A 73 2.57 13.58 2.19
CA VAL A 73 2.66 12.78 3.43
C VAL A 73 3.30 13.63 4.51
N ALA A 74 2.77 13.55 5.73
CA ALA A 74 3.39 14.15 6.90
C ALA A 74 4.16 13.08 7.67
N VAL A 75 5.40 13.39 8.06
CA VAL A 75 6.23 12.54 8.93
C VAL A 75 6.72 13.43 10.07
N GLY A 76 6.24 13.18 11.29
CA GLY A 76 6.44 14.12 12.39
C GLY A 76 5.85 15.50 12.07
N THR A 77 6.70 16.53 12.10
CA THR A 77 6.34 17.91 11.75
C THR A 77 6.61 18.26 10.28
N ASP A 78 7.25 17.37 9.54
CA ASP A 78 7.68 17.65 8.18
C ASP A 78 6.61 17.28 7.16
N LEU A 79 6.56 18.04 6.08
CA LEU A 79 5.74 17.75 4.92
C LEU A 79 6.62 17.22 3.78
N TYR A 80 6.31 16.03 3.29
CA TYR A 80 6.87 15.50 2.05
C TYR A 80 5.86 15.70 0.93
N VAL A 81 6.32 16.28 -0.18
CA VAL A 81 5.50 16.58 -1.35
C VAL A 81 6.02 15.80 -2.56
N GLY A 82 5.08 15.23 -3.33
CA GLY A 82 5.34 14.45 -4.53
C GLY A 82 4.57 15.02 -5.71
N GLY A 83 5.16 15.05 -6.90
CA GLY A 83 4.50 15.57 -8.10
C GLY A 83 5.34 15.50 -9.37
N SER A 84 5.03 16.40 -10.31
CA SER A 84 5.75 16.54 -11.60
C SER A 84 6.72 17.72 -11.64
N PHE A 85 6.96 18.39 -10.51
CA PHE A 85 7.83 19.55 -10.44
C PHE A 85 9.33 19.19 -10.52
N ALA A 86 10.13 20.09 -11.06
CA ALA A 86 11.59 19.95 -11.13
C ALA A 86 12.29 20.64 -9.95
N GLU A 87 11.72 21.73 -9.45
CA GLU A 87 12.34 22.62 -8.47
C GLU A 87 11.35 23.02 -7.38
N VAL A 88 11.88 23.38 -6.22
CA VAL A 88 11.18 24.03 -5.11
C VAL A 88 11.90 25.33 -4.75
N ASN A 89 11.31 26.17 -3.90
CA ASN A 89 11.94 27.42 -3.48
C ASN A 89 12.20 28.40 -4.66
N LEU A 90 11.15 28.67 -5.46
CA LEU A 90 11.22 29.36 -6.76
C LEU A 90 11.49 30.88 -6.75
N GLY A 91 11.20 31.58 -5.67
CA GLY A 91 11.29 33.04 -5.57
C GLY A 91 12.63 33.56 -5.02
N SER A 92 13.50 32.67 -4.53
CA SER A 92 14.74 33.01 -3.84
C SER A 92 15.90 32.28 -4.51
N SER A 93 16.26 31.10 -4.02
CA SER A 93 17.27 30.21 -4.59
C SER A 93 16.63 28.86 -4.87
N PRO A 94 16.19 28.61 -6.12
CA PRO A 94 15.59 27.34 -6.51
C PRO A 94 16.46 26.16 -6.14
N VAL A 95 15.82 25.14 -5.57
CA VAL A 95 16.43 23.87 -5.20
C VAL A 95 15.88 22.79 -6.13
N THR A 96 16.77 22.12 -6.86
CA THR A 96 16.42 20.99 -7.70
C THR A 96 15.90 19.82 -6.85
N ALA A 97 14.72 19.31 -7.17
CA ALA A 97 14.02 18.32 -6.36
C ALA A 97 13.50 17.11 -7.15
N HIS A 98 13.30 17.23 -8.47
CA HIS A 98 12.90 16.10 -9.34
C HIS A 98 11.73 15.27 -8.75
N GLY A 99 10.60 15.96 -8.57
CA GLY A 99 9.32 15.36 -8.21
C GLY A 99 9.12 15.05 -6.74
N VAL A 100 10.15 15.09 -5.87
CA VAL A 100 10.00 14.88 -4.42
C VAL A 100 10.82 15.87 -3.60
N ALA A 101 10.19 16.53 -2.63
CA ALA A 101 10.85 17.44 -1.71
C ALA A 101 10.28 17.34 -0.29
N ARG A 102 11.07 17.77 0.70
CA ARG A 102 10.68 17.88 2.12
C ARG A 102 10.66 19.34 2.54
N TRP A 103 9.59 19.77 3.19
CA TRP A 103 9.49 21.04 3.89
C TRP A 103 9.55 20.78 5.41
N ASP A 104 10.54 21.36 6.09
CA ASP A 104 10.75 21.17 7.53
C ASP A 104 10.05 22.20 8.42
N GLY A 105 9.21 23.06 7.82
CA GLY A 105 8.57 24.20 8.50
C GLY A 105 9.31 25.53 8.30
N SER A 106 10.54 25.50 7.80
CA SER A 106 11.39 26.69 7.59
C SER A 106 12.17 26.71 6.27
N GLN A 107 12.55 25.55 5.74
CA GLN A 107 13.35 25.41 4.54
C GLN A 107 12.96 24.15 3.75
N TRP A 108 13.17 24.25 2.44
CA TRP A 108 13.00 23.15 1.50
C TRP A 108 14.28 22.31 1.41
N HIS A 109 14.12 21.00 1.44
CA HIS A 109 15.18 20.01 1.24
C HIS A 109 14.87 19.14 0.03
N SER A 110 15.83 18.95 -0.86
CA SER A 110 15.70 18.02 -1.98
C SER A 110 15.89 16.57 -1.53
N LEU A 111 15.16 15.65 -2.16
CA LEU A 111 15.39 14.20 -2.05
C LEU A 111 16.06 13.71 -3.34
N THR A 112 17.25 14.25 -3.61
CA THR A 112 18.08 13.87 -4.74
C THR A 112 19.28 13.06 -4.28
N ASP A 113 19.91 12.33 -5.19
CA ASP A 113 21.22 11.73 -4.91
C ASP A 113 22.37 12.75 -5.02
N SER A 114 23.61 12.27 -4.91
CA SER A 114 24.81 13.10 -5.04
C SER A 114 25.02 13.70 -6.44
N THR A 115 24.31 13.20 -7.46
CA THR A 115 24.34 13.74 -8.82
C THR A 115 23.27 14.81 -9.06
N GLY A 116 22.40 15.03 -8.08
CA GLY A 116 21.27 15.96 -8.19
C GLY A 116 20.06 15.34 -8.87
N GLU A 117 20.08 14.05 -9.19
CA GLU A 117 18.96 13.36 -9.82
C GLU A 117 18.01 12.81 -8.75
N GLY A 118 16.70 12.87 -9.01
CA GLY A 118 15.66 12.37 -8.12
C GLY A 118 14.72 11.41 -8.85
N THR A 119 13.45 11.78 -8.94
CA THR A 119 12.41 11.01 -9.67
C THR A 119 11.72 11.91 -10.71
N SER A 120 10.63 11.46 -11.34
CA SER A 120 9.74 12.35 -12.09
C SER A 120 8.37 11.70 -12.27
N GLY A 121 7.31 12.51 -12.30
CA GLY A 121 5.95 12.01 -12.44
C GLY A 121 5.56 11.08 -11.28
N VAL A 122 5.73 11.60 -10.06
CA VAL A 122 5.25 10.98 -8.84
C VAL A 122 3.74 11.20 -8.75
N TYR A 123 3.00 10.16 -8.39
CA TYR A 123 1.56 10.22 -8.19
C TYR A 123 1.15 9.89 -6.76
N SER A 124 1.96 9.11 -6.03
CA SER A 124 1.66 8.74 -4.66
C SER A 124 2.90 8.74 -3.78
N LEU A 125 2.72 9.21 -2.56
CA LEU A 125 3.62 9.04 -1.44
C LEU A 125 2.94 8.22 -0.35
N ALA A 126 3.70 7.38 0.36
CA ALA A 126 3.29 6.71 1.59
C ALA A 126 4.49 6.64 2.55
N SER A 127 4.26 6.50 3.86
CA SER A 127 5.35 6.32 4.82
C SER A 127 4.97 5.33 5.92
N ASP A 128 5.95 4.57 6.39
CA ASP A 128 5.85 3.70 7.58
C ASP A 128 6.62 4.24 8.80
N GLY A 129 7.23 5.43 8.68
CA GLY A 129 8.06 6.05 9.71
C GLY A 129 9.57 5.87 9.51
N ASP A 130 10.00 4.80 8.85
CA ASP A 130 11.42 4.54 8.55
C ASP A 130 11.75 4.90 7.09
N PHE A 131 10.78 4.69 6.20
CA PHE A 131 10.88 4.97 4.79
C PHE A 131 9.75 5.88 4.29
N LEU A 132 10.06 6.67 3.27
CA LEU A 132 9.09 7.27 2.37
C LEU A 132 9.03 6.45 1.08
N TYR A 133 7.89 5.82 0.81
CA TYR A 133 7.62 5.10 -0.42
C TYR A 133 7.07 6.05 -1.48
N VAL A 134 7.55 5.91 -2.70
CA VAL A 134 7.22 6.79 -3.82
C VAL A 134 6.73 5.94 -4.98
N GLY A 135 5.55 6.29 -5.50
CA GLY A 135 4.87 5.61 -6.58
C GLY A 135 4.55 6.56 -7.72
N GLY A 136 4.72 6.13 -8.98
CA GLY A 136 4.45 6.99 -10.13
C GLY A 136 4.62 6.32 -11.49
N ARG A 137 5.17 7.06 -12.44
CA ARG A 137 5.46 6.60 -13.82
C ARG A 137 6.95 6.42 -14.14
N PHE A 138 7.84 6.71 -13.19
CA PHE A 138 9.29 6.68 -13.40
C PHE A 138 9.81 5.26 -13.60
N THR A 139 10.93 5.13 -14.30
CA THR A 139 11.64 3.85 -14.54
C THR A 139 12.96 3.75 -13.78
N ALA A 140 13.42 4.85 -13.19
CA ALA A 140 14.61 4.93 -12.36
C ALA A 140 14.47 6.06 -11.33
N VAL A 141 15.28 5.99 -10.28
CA VAL A 141 15.46 7.05 -9.27
C VAL A 141 16.95 7.30 -9.06
N ALA A 142 17.35 8.46 -8.56
CA ALA A 142 18.77 8.79 -8.38
C ALA A 142 19.58 8.64 -9.69
N GLY A 143 19.02 9.14 -10.79
CA GLY A 143 19.59 9.03 -12.13
C GLY A 143 19.39 7.63 -12.76
N VAL A 144 20.15 7.31 -13.81
CA VAL A 144 20.05 6.02 -14.53
C VAL A 144 20.60 4.82 -13.75
N ASN A 145 21.19 5.05 -12.57
CA ASN A 145 21.97 4.04 -11.86
C ASN A 145 21.13 3.14 -10.93
N LEU A 146 19.87 3.50 -10.67
CA LEU A 146 18.97 2.70 -9.85
C LEU A 146 17.65 2.43 -10.59
N PRO A 147 17.57 1.33 -11.37
CA PRO A 147 16.33 0.89 -11.98
C PRO A 147 15.27 0.68 -10.90
N ALA A 148 14.20 1.46 -10.98
CA ALA A 148 13.09 1.45 -10.04
C ALA A 148 11.81 1.62 -10.85
N LEU A 149 11.20 0.50 -11.21
CA LEU A 149 10.02 0.50 -12.06
C LEU A 149 8.82 0.94 -11.22
N ARG A 150 8.54 2.24 -11.27
CA ARG A 150 7.35 2.92 -10.76
C ARG A 150 7.17 2.93 -9.25
N VAL A 151 8.00 2.21 -8.50
CA VAL A 151 8.06 2.25 -7.04
C VAL A 151 9.51 2.27 -6.55
N ALA A 152 9.79 3.16 -5.61
CA ALA A 152 11.06 3.27 -4.88
C ALA A 152 10.79 3.68 -3.43
N ARG A 153 11.82 3.68 -2.59
CA ARG A 153 11.72 4.23 -1.23
C ARG A 153 12.94 5.07 -0.86
N TRP A 154 12.75 6.02 0.03
CA TRP A 154 13.80 6.89 0.57
C TRP A 154 13.94 6.64 2.07
N ARG A 155 15.17 6.44 2.56
CA ARG A 155 15.44 6.26 4.00
C ARG A 155 15.30 7.58 4.74
N LEU A 156 14.41 7.64 5.72
CA LEU A 156 14.15 8.85 6.51
C LEU A 156 15.28 9.14 7.52
N ASP A 157 16.14 8.17 7.80
CA ASP A 157 17.34 8.34 8.64
C ASP A 157 18.54 8.97 7.91
N GLY A 158 18.36 9.40 6.64
CA GLY A 158 19.38 10.04 5.83
C GLY A 158 20.20 9.11 4.93
N GLY A 159 19.84 7.82 4.85
CA GLY A 159 20.56 6.86 3.99
C GLY A 159 20.22 6.91 2.48
N GLY A 160 19.30 7.76 2.04
CA GLY A 160 19.05 8.02 0.61
C GLY A 160 18.05 7.09 -0.08
N TRP A 161 18.09 7.06 -1.42
CA TRP A 161 17.19 6.25 -2.26
C TRP A 161 17.55 4.75 -2.25
N GLU A 162 16.53 3.91 -2.19
CA GLU A 162 16.59 2.47 -2.40
C GLU A 162 15.56 2.03 -3.46
N ALA A 163 15.99 1.18 -4.39
CA ALA A 163 15.07 0.52 -5.31
C ALA A 163 14.39 -0.66 -4.62
N MET A 164 13.12 -0.88 -4.97
CA MET A 164 12.42 -2.09 -4.58
C MET A 164 12.56 -3.10 -5.72
N SER A 165 13.30 -4.18 -5.47
CA SER A 165 13.59 -5.26 -6.43
C SER A 165 12.34 -5.68 -7.21
N GLY A 166 12.52 -5.95 -8.51
CA GLY A 166 11.44 -6.43 -9.40
C GLY A 166 10.52 -5.33 -9.94
N GLY A 167 10.12 -4.39 -9.08
CA GLY A 167 9.27 -3.25 -9.43
C GLY A 167 7.90 -3.62 -10.03
N ILE A 168 7.23 -2.64 -10.62
CA ILE A 168 5.89 -2.77 -11.23
C ILE A 168 5.96 -2.50 -12.73
N GLY A 169 5.39 -3.43 -13.50
CA GLY A 169 5.44 -3.44 -14.96
C GLY A 169 6.82 -3.76 -15.52
N ASN A 170 7.04 -3.38 -16.78
CA ASN A 170 8.29 -3.54 -17.51
C ASN A 170 8.93 -2.19 -17.86
N PRO A 171 10.27 -2.10 -18.00
CA PRO A 171 11.00 -0.91 -18.44
C PRO A 171 10.72 -0.48 -19.90
N SER A 172 9.93 -1.24 -20.67
CA SER A 172 9.70 -0.99 -22.10
C SER A 172 9.20 0.45 -22.36
N PRO A 173 9.95 1.27 -23.11
CA PRO A 173 9.54 2.63 -23.43
C PRO A 173 8.41 2.70 -24.48
N PHE A 174 8.03 1.57 -25.06
CA PHE A 174 7.05 1.47 -26.15
C PHE A 174 5.81 0.61 -25.80
N GLY A 175 5.69 0.15 -24.53
CA GLY A 175 4.54 -0.60 -24.04
C GLY A 175 3.38 0.29 -23.59
N ASN A 176 2.24 -0.31 -23.22
CA ASN A 176 1.23 0.39 -22.43
C ASN A 176 1.93 0.97 -21.19
N VAL A 177 1.83 2.28 -20.97
CA VAL A 177 2.53 2.91 -19.86
C VAL A 177 1.87 2.46 -18.57
N ASP A 178 2.54 1.61 -17.79
CA ASP A 178 2.06 1.28 -16.46
C ASP A 178 2.23 2.47 -15.52
N PHE A 179 1.34 2.57 -14.53
CA PHE A 179 1.32 3.67 -13.57
C PHE A 179 0.98 3.13 -12.18
N VAL A 180 1.69 3.62 -11.18
CA VAL A 180 1.28 3.48 -9.78
C VAL A 180 0.63 4.78 -9.35
N PHE A 181 -0.70 4.77 -9.21
CA PHE A 181 -1.47 5.94 -8.82
C PHE A 181 -1.61 6.07 -7.31
N SER A 182 -1.52 4.96 -6.58
CA SER A 182 -1.69 4.97 -5.14
C SER A 182 -0.84 3.91 -4.45
N LEU A 183 -0.26 4.30 -3.32
CA LEU A 183 0.46 3.45 -2.39
C LEU A 183 -0.25 3.49 -1.03
N ALA A 184 -0.31 2.34 -0.35
CA ALA A 184 -0.79 2.25 1.02
C ALA A 184 0.05 1.26 1.81
N ALA A 185 0.46 1.63 3.02
CA ALA A 185 1.14 0.73 3.95
C ALA A 185 0.11 0.16 4.95
N VAL A 186 0.05 -1.17 5.10
CA VAL A 186 -0.82 -1.87 6.06
C VAL A 186 -0.04 -3.04 6.67
N GLY A 187 0.06 -3.09 7.99
CA GLY A 187 0.90 -4.10 8.66
C GLY A 187 2.30 -4.12 8.06
N ASP A 188 2.84 -5.31 7.82
CA ASP A 188 4.19 -5.52 7.24
C ASP A 188 4.29 -5.37 5.72
N TRP A 189 3.27 -4.77 5.09
CA TRP A 189 3.13 -4.75 3.64
C TRP A 189 2.98 -3.34 3.08
N ILE A 190 3.55 -3.13 1.90
CA ILE A 190 3.23 -2.02 1.01
C ILE A 190 2.35 -2.54 -0.12
N TYR A 191 1.25 -1.84 -0.35
CA TYR A 191 0.32 -2.08 -1.44
C TYR A 191 0.50 -1.00 -2.49
N ALA A 192 0.57 -1.40 -3.75
CA ALA A 192 0.57 -0.51 -4.88
C ALA A 192 -0.65 -0.79 -5.74
N ALA A 193 -1.26 0.27 -6.24
CA ALA A 193 -2.38 0.18 -7.13
C ALA A 193 -2.31 1.25 -8.23
N GLY A 194 -2.86 0.91 -9.38
CA GLY A 194 -2.85 1.81 -10.52
C GLY A 194 -3.32 1.14 -11.79
N ARG A 195 -2.62 1.42 -12.89
CA ARG A 195 -2.81 0.78 -14.18
C ARG A 195 -1.57 -0.06 -14.47
N PHE A 196 -1.64 -1.36 -14.20
CA PHE A 196 -0.57 -2.31 -14.47
C PHE A 196 -1.11 -3.75 -14.40
N ASP A 197 -0.54 -4.65 -15.19
CA ASP A 197 -0.91 -6.07 -15.25
C ASP A 197 0.27 -7.02 -14.97
N GLY A 198 1.45 -6.47 -14.69
CA GLY A 198 2.66 -7.21 -14.37
C GLY A 198 3.47 -6.60 -13.23
N VAL A 199 4.19 -7.45 -12.50
CA VAL A 199 5.25 -7.10 -11.55
C VAL A 199 6.44 -8.01 -11.76
N GLU A 200 7.56 -7.71 -11.09
CA GLU A 200 8.80 -8.50 -11.24
C GLU A 200 9.25 -8.53 -12.71
N ASN A 201 9.31 -7.35 -13.34
CA ASN A 201 9.58 -7.21 -14.78
C ASN A 201 8.64 -8.04 -15.67
N ASP A 202 7.33 -7.97 -15.38
CA ASP A 202 6.23 -8.73 -15.99
C ASP A 202 6.31 -10.26 -15.88
N SER A 203 7.22 -10.80 -15.05
CA SER A 203 7.29 -12.26 -14.83
C SER A 203 6.14 -12.79 -13.96
N VAL A 204 5.49 -11.92 -13.20
CA VAL A 204 4.32 -12.24 -12.37
C VAL A 204 3.15 -11.38 -12.82
N SER A 205 2.09 -12.04 -13.29
CA SER A 205 0.85 -11.34 -13.66
C SER A 205 0.06 -10.94 -12.42
N VAL A 206 -0.43 -9.71 -12.43
CA VAL A 206 -1.30 -9.12 -11.40
C VAL A 206 -2.42 -8.36 -12.10
N ASN A 207 -3.40 -7.85 -11.34
CA ASN A 207 -4.50 -7.09 -11.94
C ASN A 207 -4.71 -5.78 -11.19
N ASN A 208 -3.92 -4.77 -11.55
CA ASN A 208 -3.98 -3.38 -11.08
C ASN A 208 -3.74 -3.14 -9.57
N ILE A 209 -3.50 -4.19 -8.80
CA ILE A 209 -3.09 -4.14 -7.39
C ILE A 209 -2.06 -5.22 -7.11
N ALA A 210 -1.00 -4.82 -6.41
CA ALA A 210 0.07 -5.70 -5.96
C ALA A 210 0.46 -5.34 -4.53
N ARG A 211 1.03 -6.32 -3.82
CA ARG A 211 1.62 -6.12 -2.50
C ARG A 211 3.06 -6.62 -2.47
N ARG A 212 3.86 -6.07 -1.56
CA ARG A 212 5.19 -6.55 -1.25
C ARG A 212 5.46 -6.36 0.24
N HIS A 213 6.21 -7.28 0.83
CA HIS A 213 6.65 -7.13 2.21
C HIS A 213 7.65 -5.96 2.32
N ARG A 214 7.57 -5.18 3.39
CA ARG A 214 8.39 -3.97 3.59
C ARG A 214 9.88 -4.29 3.67
N ASP A 215 10.23 -5.35 4.38
CA ASP A 215 11.64 -5.72 4.61
C ASP A 215 12.33 -6.39 3.42
N GLY A 216 11.59 -6.75 2.35
CA GLY A 216 12.19 -7.47 1.23
C GLY A 216 11.19 -8.33 0.46
N GLY A 217 11.72 -9.19 -0.41
CA GLY A 217 10.94 -10.15 -1.18
C GLY A 217 10.41 -9.63 -2.51
N SER A 218 9.52 -10.42 -3.11
CA SER A 218 8.92 -10.16 -4.42
C SER A 218 7.53 -9.55 -4.29
N TRP A 219 7.17 -8.74 -5.27
CA TRP A 219 5.80 -8.31 -5.48
C TRP A 219 4.90 -9.51 -5.81
N ARG A 220 3.66 -9.46 -5.30
CA ARG A 220 2.64 -10.49 -5.49
C ARG A 220 1.29 -9.85 -5.78
N SER A 221 0.40 -10.61 -6.40
CA SER A 221 -0.99 -10.19 -6.59
C SER A 221 -1.72 -10.09 -5.24
N VAL A 222 -2.75 -9.25 -5.19
CA VAL A 222 -3.71 -9.25 -4.08
C VAL A 222 -4.98 -9.97 -4.56
N GLY A 223 -5.09 -11.25 -4.22
CA GLY A 223 -6.12 -12.13 -4.78
C GLY A 223 -6.09 -12.11 -6.31
N SER A 224 -7.26 -11.96 -6.95
CA SER A 224 -7.38 -11.76 -8.40
C SER A 224 -7.29 -10.29 -8.85
N GLY A 225 -7.00 -9.37 -7.92
CA GLY A 225 -6.94 -7.92 -8.16
C GLY A 225 -8.30 -7.29 -8.51
N VAL A 226 -8.30 -6.27 -9.37
CA VAL A 226 -9.51 -5.64 -9.93
C VAL A 226 -9.55 -5.73 -11.46
N GLU A 227 -10.74 -5.96 -12.02
CA GLU A 227 -10.93 -5.91 -13.47
C GLU A 227 -11.43 -4.53 -13.91
N PRO A 228 -10.64 -3.83 -14.76
CA PRO A 228 -10.92 -2.45 -15.13
C PRO A 228 -12.10 -2.35 -16.09
N SER A 229 -12.83 -1.23 -16.03
CA SER A 229 -14.04 -1.05 -16.85
C SER A 229 -13.82 -0.90 -18.36
N PHE A 230 -12.56 -0.77 -18.77
CA PHE A 230 -12.09 -0.60 -20.15
C PHE A 230 -10.56 -0.76 -20.15
N SER A 231 -9.93 -0.83 -21.32
CA SER A 231 -8.47 -1.07 -21.48
C SER A 231 -7.55 -0.01 -20.84
N ALA A 232 -8.10 1.11 -20.39
CA ALA A 232 -7.40 2.17 -19.66
C ALA A 232 -7.93 2.40 -18.23
N GLY A 233 -8.89 1.58 -17.77
CA GLY A 233 -9.38 1.62 -16.40
C GLY A 233 -8.35 1.02 -15.44
N GLY A 234 -8.51 1.29 -14.16
CA GLY A 234 -7.61 0.82 -13.11
C GLY A 234 -8.03 1.37 -11.76
N ILE A 235 -7.19 1.17 -10.74
CA ILE A 235 -7.42 1.74 -9.40
C ILE A 235 -6.89 3.17 -9.39
N GLY A 236 -7.72 4.11 -8.92
CA GLY A 236 -7.32 5.49 -8.71
C GLY A 236 -6.72 5.73 -7.33
N ASN A 237 -7.27 5.10 -6.28
CA ASN A 237 -6.84 5.31 -4.91
C ASN A 237 -6.90 4.03 -4.05
N LEU A 238 -5.97 3.92 -3.12
CA LEU A 238 -6.00 3.02 -1.98
C LEU A 238 -6.17 3.81 -0.68
N LEU A 239 -6.96 3.27 0.23
CA LEU A 239 -7.11 3.77 1.58
C LEU A 239 -6.95 2.61 2.57
N ALA A 240 -5.98 2.73 3.47
CA ALA A 240 -5.83 1.85 4.61
C ALA A 240 -6.72 2.33 5.77
N VAL A 241 -7.53 1.45 6.35
CA VAL A 241 -8.28 1.72 7.58
C VAL A 241 -8.13 0.51 8.49
N GLY A 242 -7.35 0.67 9.57
CA GLY A 242 -6.99 -0.47 10.43
C GLY A 242 -6.22 -1.52 9.63
N GLU A 243 -6.73 -2.75 9.63
CA GLU A 243 -6.15 -3.89 8.88
C GLU A 243 -6.85 -4.12 7.53
N ASP A 244 -7.76 -3.23 7.12
CA ASP A 244 -8.49 -3.36 5.87
C ASP A 244 -7.97 -2.37 4.83
N LEU A 245 -7.96 -2.82 3.58
CA LEU A 245 -7.56 -2.01 2.43
C LEU A 245 -8.78 -1.75 1.55
N TYR A 246 -9.04 -0.48 1.27
CA TYR A 246 -10.12 -0.06 0.39
C TYR A 246 -9.53 0.45 -0.92
N ALA A 247 -9.97 -0.13 -2.02
CA ALA A 247 -9.60 0.30 -3.36
C ALA A 247 -10.76 1.04 -4.00
N SER A 248 -10.45 2.13 -4.69
CA SER A 248 -11.41 2.85 -5.52
C SER A 248 -10.84 3.19 -6.89
N GLY A 249 -11.67 3.21 -7.92
CA GLY A 249 -11.21 3.42 -9.29
C GLY A 249 -12.28 3.08 -10.31
N GLN A 250 -11.85 2.76 -11.53
CA GLN A 250 -12.71 2.43 -12.65
C GLN A 250 -12.66 0.92 -12.91
N PHE A 251 -13.40 0.15 -12.11
CA PHE A 251 -13.47 -1.31 -12.20
C PHE A 251 -14.89 -1.80 -11.92
N TRP A 252 -15.24 -2.98 -12.46
CA TRP A 252 -16.53 -3.65 -12.21
C TRP A 252 -16.40 -4.93 -11.39
N LEU A 253 -15.18 -5.47 -11.24
CA LEU A 253 -14.89 -6.68 -10.48
C LEU A 253 -13.74 -6.44 -9.50
N ALA A 254 -13.86 -6.99 -8.30
CA ALA A 254 -12.80 -7.08 -7.31
C ALA A 254 -12.79 -8.49 -6.71
N GLY A 255 -11.70 -9.24 -6.86
CA GLY A 255 -11.57 -10.59 -6.29
C GLY A 255 -12.74 -11.53 -6.65
N ASN A 256 -13.16 -11.55 -7.91
CA ASN A 256 -14.32 -12.29 -8.45
C ASN A 256 -15.71 -11.84 -7.97
N ARG A 257 -15.81 -10.71 -7.26
CA ARG A 257 -17.09 -10.13 -6.84
C ARG A 257 -17.41 -8.89 -7.68
N SER A 258 -18.67 -8.77 -8.10
CA SER A 258 -19.13 -7.54 -8.77
C SER A 258 -19.00 -6.38 -7.80
N SER A 259 -18.21 -5.39 -8.20
CA SER A 259 -17.82 -4.25 -7.38
C SER A 259 -17.71 -3.05 -8.30
N PHE A 260 -18.69 -2.15 -8.24
CA PHE A 260 -18.70 -0.96 -9.10
C PHE A 260 -17.88 0.14 -8.43
N ASN A 261 -16.63 0.28 -8.86
CA ASN A 261 -15.69 1.36 -8.53
C ASN A 261 -15.12 1.41 -7.10
N ILE A 262 -15.65 0.66 -6.14
CA ILE A 262 -15.12 0.58 -4.77
C ILE A 262 -15.12 -0.88 -4.32
N ALA A 263 -14.06 -1.31 -3.64
CA ALA A 263 -13.92 -2.64 -3.06
C ALA A 263 -13.15 -2.59 -1.74
N SER A 264 -13.39 -3.56 -0.88
CA SER A 264 -12.57 -3.82 0.30
C SER A 264 -11.79 -5.12 0.12
N TYR A 265 -10.56 -5.13 0.61
CA TYR A 265 -9.64 -6.25 0.62
C TYR A 265 -9.18 -6.47 2.05
N ALA A 266 -9.42 -7.68 2.57
CA ALA A 266 -8.79 -8.09 3.82
C ALA A 266 -7.28 -8.20 3.59
N THR A 267 -6.48 -7.59 4.46
CA THR A 267 -5.01 -7.73 4.41
C THR A 267 -4.50 -8.96 5.18
N ARG A 268 -5.42 -9.76 5.72
CA ARG A 268 -5.17 -11.04 6.38
C ARG A 268 -6.19 -12.09 5.98
N GLY A 269 -5.77 -13.34 5.93
CA GLY A 269 -6.64 -14.48 5.72
C GLY A 269 -7.28 -14.95 7.02
N GLU A 270 -8.58 -15.25 7.00
CA GLU A 270 -9.29 -15.79 8.16
C GLU A 270 -9.25 -17.32 8.15
N LEU A 271 -8.93 -17.92 9.29
CA LEU A 271 -8.96 -19.35 9.55
C LEU A 271 -10.04 -19.69 10.55
N ASP A 272 -11.06 -20.41 10.10
CA ASP A 272 -12.05 -21.01 10.97
C ASP A 272 -11.62 -22.42 11.37
N LEU A 273 -11.46 -22.66 12.67
CA LEU A 273 -11.15 -23.96 13.24
C LEU A 273 -12.39 -24.53 13.93
N THR A 274 -12.78 -25.74 13.56
CA THR A 274 -13.83 -26.49 14.25
C THR A 274 -13.22 -27.67 15.01
N ILE A 275 -13.51 -27.78 16.31
CA ILE A 275 -13.12 -28.94 17.11
C ILE A 275 -14.36 -29.82 17.30
N THR A 276 -14.25 -31.10 16.95
CA THR A 276 -15.34 -32.08 16.99
C THR A 276 -14.95 -33.38 17.69
N GLY A 277 -15.94 -34.25 17.89
CA GLY A 277 -15.78 -35.55 18.54
C GLY A 277 -16.21 -35.54 20.00
N ASN A 278 -16.02 -36.67 20.67
CA ASN A 278 -16.39 -36.85 22.08
C ASN A 278 -15.18 -36.88 23.03
N GLY A 279 -13.97 -36.76 22.49
CA GLY A 279 -12.75 -36.48 23.24
C GLY A 279 -12.48 -34.97 23.33
N GLY A 280 -11.56 -34.58 24.20
CA GLY A 280 -11.10 -33.20 24.35
C GLY A 280 -9.67 -33.02 23.87
N GLY A 281 -9.36 -31.83 23.36
CA GLY A 281 -8.02 -31.46 22.93
C GLY A 281 -7.84 -29.97 22.80
N ARG A 282 -6.61 -29.58 22.50
CA ARG A 282 -6.21 -28.21 22.19
C ARG A 282 -5.61 -28.17 20.81
N VAL A 283 -5.96 -27.17 20.03
CA VAL A 283 -5.29 -26.86 18.76
C VAL A 283 -4.62 -25.50 18.87
N SER A 284 -3.34 -25.44 18.51
CA SER A 284 -2.57 -24.21 18.44
C SER A 284 -1.94 -24.03 17.06
N SER A 285 -1.64 -22.78 16.70
CA SER A 285 -0.95 -22.44 15.45
C SER A 285 0.47 -21.92 15.67
N ASP A 286 1.33 -22.14 14.68
CA ASP A 286 2.60 -21.43 14.50
C ASP A 286 2.64 -20.82 13.09
N PRO A 287 2.79 -19.50 12.92
CA PRO A 287 2.81 -18.44 13.94
C PRO A 287 1.63 -18.44 14.91
N SER A 288 1.86 -17.90 16.10
CA SER A 288 0.84 -17.82 17.15
C SER A 288 -0.34 -16.94 16.72
N GLY A 289 -1.53 -17.53 16.69
CA GLY A 289 -2.79 -16.83 16.40
C GLY A 289 -4.00 -17.62 16.87
N LEU A 290 -3.92 -18.95 16.87
CA LEU A 290 -4.90 -19.87 17.45
C LEU A 290 -4.34 -20.58 18.68
N ASN A 291 -5.17 -20.73 19.71
CA ASN A 291 -4.91 -21.56 20.87
C ASN A 291 -6.23 -21.98 21.54
N CYS A 292 -6.95 -22.90 20.91
CA CYS A 292 -8.35 -23.14 21.20
C CYS A 292 -8.60 -24.54 21.77
N THR A 293 -9.60 -24.63 22.66
CA THR A 293 -10.15 -25.89 23.18
C THR A 293 -11.56 -26.19 22.68
N ASP A 294 -12.16 -25.23 21.98
CA ASP A 294 -13.44 -25.32 21.27
C ASP A 294 -13.28 -24.64 19.89
N SER A 295 -14.31 -24.72 19.04
CA SER A 295 -14.30 -24.03 17.75
C SER A 295 -14.05 -22.52 17.90
N CYS A 296 -13.18 -21.97 17.05
CA CYS A 296 -12.71 -20.59 17.12
C CYS A 296 -12.19 -20.12 15.75
N SER A 297 -11.88 -18.83 15.62
CA SER A 297 -11.26 -18.29 14.42
C SER A 297 -10.12 -17.32 14.74
N ALA A 298 -9.20 -17.14 13.80
CA ALA A 298 -8.14 -16.14 13.86
C ALA A 298 -7.76 -15.67 12.46
N ARG A 299 -7.11 -14.50 12.37
CA ARG A 299 -6.60 -13.95 11.12
C ARG A 299 -5.08 -14.05 11.06
N PHE A 300 -4.57 -14.42 9.89
CA PHE A 300 -3.15 -14.63 9.63
C PHE A 300 -2.69 -13.80 8.43
N GLU A 301 -1.43 -13.40 8.45
CA GLU A 301 -0.81 -12.72 7.31
C GLU A 301 -0.86 -13.61 6.06
N TRP A 302 -1.04 -13.00 4.90
CA TRP A 302 -1.05 -13.74 3.64
C TRP A 302 0.35 -14.27 3.28
N ASP A 303 0.41 -15.31 2.44
CA ASP A 303 1.65 -15.93 1.96
C ASP A 303 2.59 -16.49 3.05
N GLN A 304 2.12 -16.60 4.29
CA GLN A 304 2.82 -17.27 5.39
C GLN A 304 2.15 -18.62 5.69
N PRO A 305 2.89 -19.75 5.61
CA PRO A 305 2.33 -21.04 5.98
C PRO A 305 2.06 -21.07 7.47
N ILE A 306 0.88 -21.55 7.85
CA ILE A 306 0.48 -21.75 9.24
C ILE A 306 0.51 -23.25 9.55
N VAL A 307 1.25 -23.63 10.58
CA VAL A 307 1.30 -25.01 11.07
C VAL A 307 0.35 -25.17 12.24
N LEU A 308 -0.63 -26.06 12.13
CA LEU A 308 -1.54 -26.41 13.21
C LEU A 308 -1.04 -27.66 13.95
N THR A 309 -1.04 -27.56 15.28
CA THR A 309 -0.69 -28.67 16.18
C THR A 309 -1.90 -29.03 17.03
N ALA A 310 -2.34 -30.29 16.93
CA ALA A 310 -3.36 -30.86 17.80
C ALA A 310 -2.71 -31.58 18.98
N GLN A 311 -3.11 -31.22 20.20
CA GLN A 311 -2.68 -31.85 21.44
C GLN A 311 -3.91 -32.44 22.15
N PRO A 312 -4.09 -33.77 22.16
CA PRO A 312 -5.19 -34.41 22.89
C PRO A 312 -4.98 -34.27 24.41
N PHE A 313 -6.07 -34.17 25.16
CA PHE A 313 -6.03 -34.29 26.62
C PHE A 313 -5.82 -35.73 27.07
N ALA A 314 -5.52 -35.94 28.36
CA ALA A 314 -5.05 -37.21 28.91
C ALA A 314 -5.96 -38.43 28.62
N SER A 315 -7.28 -38.24 28.51
CA SER A 315 -8.27 -39.30 28.24
C SER A 315 -8.76 -39.35 26.78
N SER A 316 -8.07 -38.67 25.88
CA SER A 316 -8.48 -38.54 24.48
C SER A 316 -7.36 -38.89 23.52
N GLN A 317 -7.70 -39.07 22.25
CA GLN A 317 -6.75 -39.19 21.15
C GLN A 317 -7.16 -38.28 20.02
N PHE A 318 -6.16 -37.80 19.29
CA PHE A 318 -6.40 -37.05 18.06
C PHE A 318 -6.71 -38.04 16.93
N VAL A 319 -7.88 -37.90 16.34
CA VAL A 319 -8.40 -38.80 15.29
C VAL A 319 -7.92 -38.35 13.91
N GLY A 320 -7.94 -37.03 13.65
CA GLY A 320 -7.46 -36.49 12.40
C GLY A 320 -7.97 -35.08 12.09
N TRP A 321 -7.39 -34.52 11.03
CA TRP A 321 -7.79 -33.26 10.42
C TRP A 321 -8.84 -33.46 9.33
N SER A 322 -9.64 -32.43 9.10
CA SER A 322 -10.57 -32.31 7.96
C SER A 322 -10.62 -30.89 7.41
N GLY A 323 -11.32 -30.66 6.29
CA GLY A 323 -11.39 -29.36 5.61
C GLY A 323 -10.18 -29.12 4.71
N ASP A 324 -9.50 -27.98 4.88
CA ASP A 324 -8.27 -27.63 4.17
C ASP A 324 -7.06 -28.48 4.59
N CYS A 325 -7.18 -29.29 5.65
CA CYS A 325 -6.21 -30.32 6.05
C CYS A 325 -6.86 -31.71 6.07
N SER A 326 -6.02 -32.76 6.03
CA SER A 326 -6.50 -34.15 6.13
C SER A 326 -5.49 -35.09 6.78
N GLY A 327 -5.97 -36.21 7.31
CA GLY A 327 -5.14 -37.23 7.95
C GLY A 327 -4.68 -36.83 9.35
N THR A 328 -3.70 -37.57 9.90
CA THR A 328 -3.19 -37.38 11.27
C THR A 328 -1.82 -36.68 11.33
N GLY A 329 -1.25 -36.35 10.17
CA GLY A 329 0.06 -35.71 10.06
C GLY A 329 0.05 -34.21 10.40
N SER A 330 1.16 -33.54 10.09
CA SER A 330 1.25 -32.08 10.21
C SER A 330 0.23 -31.40 9.30
N CYS A 331 -0.57 -30.49 9.85
CA CYS A 331 -1.50 -29.67 9.08
C CYS A 331 -0.83 -28.32 8.79
N VAL A 332 -0.53 -28.08 7.51
CA VAL A 332 0.07 -26.83 7.04
C VAL A 332 -0.94 -26.15 6.11
N VAL A 333 -1.31 -24.92 6.44
CA VAL A 333 -2.32 -24.15 5.71
C VAL A 333 -1.68 -22.90 5.11
N ASP A 334 -1.80 -22.75 3.80
CA ASP A 334 -1.39 -21.54 3.07
C ASP A 334 -2.59 -20.60 2.83
N PHE A 335 -2.41 -19.30 3.02
CA PHE A 335 -3.46 -18.29 2.84
C PHE A 335 -3.43 -17.63 1.46
N ASP A 336 -4.41 -17.96 0.64
CA ASP A 336 -4.82 -17.25 -0.58
C ASP A 336 -6.31 -16.81 -0.54
N ARG A 337 -7.07 -17.35 0.41
CA ARG A 337 -8.48 -17.05 0.73
C ARG A 337 -8.78 -17.40 2.20
N ALA A 338 -10.02 -17.19 2.64
CA ALA A 338 -10.49 -17.73 3.92
C ALA A 338 -10.43 -19.27 3.92
N ARG A 339 -10.01 -19.85 5.05
CA ARG A 339 -9.71 -21.27 5.23
C ARG A 339 -10.55 -21.89 6.35
N PHE A 340 -10.83 -23.17 6.23
CA PHE A 340 -11.58 -23.95 7.20
C PHE A 340 -10.84 -25.26 7.52
N VAL A 341 -10.53 -25.50 8.79
CA VAL A 341 -9.94 -26.76 9.26
C VAL A 341 -10.80 -27.35 10.37
N GLY A 342 -11.05 -28.66 10.29
CA GLY A 342 -11.64 -29.43 11.38
C GLY A 342 -10.58 -30.27 12.10
N ALA A 343 -10.70 -30.40 13.41
CA ALA A 343 -9.86 -31.27 14.24
C ALA A 343 -10.76 -32.18 15.09
N GLU A 344 -10.64 -33.49 14.90
CA GLU A 344 -11.45 -34.47 15.61
C GLU A 344 -10.67 -35.13 16.75
N PHE A 345 -11.28 -35.20 17.93
CA PHE A 345 -10.75 -35.92 19.09
C PHE A 345 -11.76 -36.97 19.58
N ALA A 346 -11.29 -38.18 19.83
CA ALA A 346 -12.11 -39.27 20.38
C ALA A 346 -11.73 -39.57 21.83
N SER A 347 -12.71 -39.96 22.64
CA SER A 347 -12.45 -40.57 23.95
C SER A 347 -11.67 -41.87 23.75
N GLN A 348 -10.65 -42.09 24.59
CA GLN A 348 -9.93 -43.37 24.57
C GLN A 348 -10.84 -44.57 24.85
N SER A 349 -11.96 -44.39 25.56
CA SER A 349 -12.91 -45.47 25.83
C SER A 349 -13.54 -46.08 24.59
N ASP A 350 -13.68 -45.29 23.53
CA ASP A 350 -14.48 -45.66 22.36
C ASP A 350 -13.62 -46.28 21.27
N LEU A 351 -12.31 -46.00 21.29
CA LEU A 351 -11.33 -46.60 20.39
C LEU A 351 -11.03 -48.07 20.72
N PHE A 352 -11.40 -48.53 21.92
CA PHE A 352 -11.28 -49.93 22.34
C PHE A 352 -12.59 -50.72 22.19
N ALA A 353 -13.68 -50.09 21.76
CA ALA A 353 -14.96 -50.76 21.57
C ALA A 353 -15.06 -51.51 20.22
N ASP A 354 -14.30 -51.09 19.20
CA ASP A 354 -14.31 -51.70 17.86
C ASP A 354 -13.40 -52.95 17.71
N ASP A 355 -12.56 -53.26 18.70
CA ASP A 355 -11.65 -54.44 18.68
C ASP A 355 -12.28 -55.71 19.31
N PHE A 356 -13.58 -55.70 19.63
CA PHE A 356 -14.31 -56.80 20.27
C PHE A 356 -15.56 -57.28 19.48
N GLU A 357 -15.50 -57.32 18.14
CA GLU A 357 -16.46 -58.08 17.31
C GLU A 357 -15.83 -59.27 16.59
#